data_AF-A0A962R982-F1
#
_entry.id   AF-A0A962R982-F1
#
_cell.length_a   1.000
_cell.length_b   1.000
_cell.length_c   1.000
_cell.angle_alpha   90.00
_cell.angle_beta   90.00
_cell.angle_gamma   90.00
#
_symmetry.space_group_name_H-M   'P 1'
#
loop_
_entity.id
_entity.type
_entity.pdbx_description
1 polymer ?
#
loop_
_entity_poly.entity_id
_entity_poly.type
_entity_poly.pdbx_seq_one_letter_code
_entity_poly.pdbx_strand_id
1 'polypeptide(L)'
;MTAPSHRFRVTAVVRTTRTGVRALAMTVSMMLGLVAPAQAVLFSVSDTAYAVLGSQVRLDSGNNAQHNTVYQSTGNGNNSADVTAEAIGLSGFTNAIVDVNAISSGNDARIDTASASLLRPKIFFSVDRTSTGAAGTAVAAQDAVGDVAGDVFRFEVDLTGNNTQAYSAASLGLLEAAGSPLGKADNVDAIDMFDGPIWNTSDLSEAVSPELYWSSAGGSDIFFSAADGVSDVYKTGITDIGLLSGDDIDALALNVAEGWAMFSLSRNSTSVLVYGYSAADVFVTTFDGSFSLAYSAEQLGLNASDNIDAMETAVPAPSGIALLLAGAVAGRLRRKR
;
A
#
# COMPACT_ATOMS: atom_id res chain seq x y z
N MET A 1 -20.89 22.18 -20.58
CA MET A 1 -20.58 21.27 -21.70
C MET A 1 -20.93 19.86 -21.25
N THR A 2 -22.02 19.29 -21.77
CA THR A 2 -22.53 17.97 -21.39
C THR A 2 -21.91 16.90 -22.28
N ALA A 3 -21.27 15.89 -21.67
CA ALA A 3 -20.64 14.80 -22.40
C ALA A 3 -21.68 13.97 -23.18
N PRO A 4 -21.34 13.48 -24.40
CA PRO A 4 -22.27 12.71 -25.22
C PRO A 4 -22.50 11.31 -24.63
N SER A 5 -23.76 10.95 -24.37
CA SER A 5 -24.13 9.59 -23.98
C SER A 5 -24.08 8.68 -25.21
N HIS A 6 -23.09 7.78 -25.29
CA HIS A 6 -23.04 6.75 -26.32
C HIS A 6 -24.08 5.66 -26.05
N ARG A 7 -25.21 5.72 -26.76
CA ARG A 7 -26.20 4.62 -26.79
C ARG A 7 -25.83 3.62 -27.88
N PHE A 8 -25.37 2.43 -27.49
CA PHE A 8 -25.17 1.33 -28.42
C PHE A 8 -26.52 0.70 -28.79
N ARG A 9 -26.86 0.68 -30.09
CA ARG A 9 -28.05 0.02 -30.62
C ARG A 9 -27.64 -1.26 -31.35
N VAL A 10 -27.89 -2.42 -30.73
CA VAL A 10 -27.64 -3.72 -31.37
C VAL A 10 -28.87 -4.10 -32.20
N THR A 11 -28.68 -4.27 -33.51
CA THR A 11 -29.74 -4.71 -34.42
C THR A 11 -29.53 -6.20 -34.71
N ALA A 12 -30.42 -7.07 -34.22
CA ALA A 12 -30.39 -8.49 -34.54
C ALA A 12 -31.03 -8.72 -35.93
N VAL A 13 -30.24 -9.25 -36.88
CA VAL A 13 -30.74 -9.65 -38.20
C VAL A 13 -31.11 -11.13 -38.15
N VAL A 14 -32.41 -11.43 -38.19
CA VAL A 14 -32.91 -12.82 -38.25
C VAL A 14 -33.10 -13.19 -39.73
N ARG A 15 -32.27 -14.11 -40.25
CA ARG A 15 -32.48 -14.74 -41.56
C ARG A 15 -33.17 -16.09 -41.39
N THR A 16 -34.40 -16.20 -41.89
CA THR A 16 -35.14 -17.47 -41.99
C THR A 16 -34.83 -18.18 -43.30
N THR A 17 -34.23 -19.38 -43.25
CA THR A 17 -34.17 -20.32 -44.38
C THR A 17 -35.23 -21.40 -44.21
N ARG A 18 -35.76 -21.90 -45.34
CA ARG A 18 -37.03 -22.64 -45.47
C ARG A 18 -37.00 -24.11 -45.00
N THR A 19 -35.97 -24.53 -44.28
CA THR A 19 -35.82 -25.92 -43.82
C THR A 19 -35.26 -25.94 -42.40
N GLY A 20 -36.16 -26.09 -41.42
CA GLY A 20 -35.83 -26.33 -40.02
C GLY A 20 -35.53 -25.06 -39.21
N VAL A 21 -36.47 -24.66 -38.36
CA VAL A 21 -36.26 -23.63 -37.34
C VAL A 21 -35.32 -24.21 -36.27
N ARG A 22 -34.00 -24.14 -36.52
CA ARG A 22 -33.03 -24.17 -35.42
C ARG A 22 -32.97 -22.77 -34.85
N ALA A 23 -33.66 -22.55 -33.73
CA ALA A 23 -33.50 -21.34 -32.95
C ALA A 23 -32.03 -21.25 -32.51
N LEU A 24 -31.24 -20.47 -33.23
CA LEU A 24 -29.90 -20.11 -32.82
C LEU A 24 -30.09 -19.18 -31.62
N ALA A 25 -30.13 -19.74 -30.41
CA ALA A 25 -30.06 -18.98 -29.18
C ALA A 25 -28.67 -18.34 -29.14
N MET A 26 -28.54 -17.19 -29.79
CA MET A 26 -27.37 -16.33 -29.73
C MET A 26 -27.34 -15.81 -28.30
N THR A 27 -26.67 -16.54 -27.41
CA THR A 27 -26.37 -16.10 -26.07
C THR A 27 -25.49 -14.87 -26.22
N VAL A 28 -26.11 -13.69 -26.20
CA VAL A 28 -25.40 -12.44 -25.98
C VAL A 28 -24.88 -12.55 -24.54
N SER A 29 -23.69 -13.13 -24.38
CA SER A 29 -22.88 -12.86 -23.20
C SER A 29 -22.61 -11.37 -23.25
N MET A 30 -23.50 -10.58 -22.63
CA MET A 30 -23.11 -9.28 -22.12
C MET A 30 -21.94 -9.57 -21.18
N MET A 31 -20.72 -9.40 -21.70
CA MET A 31 -19.59 -9.02 -20.87
C MET A 31 -19.98 -7.67 -20.26
N LEU A 32 -20.79 -7.69 -19.19
CA LEU A 32 -20.61 -6.70 -18.15
C LEU A 32 -19.17 -6.92 -17.71
N GLY A 33 -18.26 -6.10 -18.23
CA GLY A 33 -16.95 -5.98 -17.64
C GLY A 33 -17.21 -5.55 -16.21
N LEU A 34 -17.16 -6.49 -15.26
CA LEU A 34 -16.92 -6.13 -13.88
C LEU A 34 -15.57 -5.43 -13.92
N VAL A 35 -15.62 -4.10 -13.96
CA VAL A 35 -14.48 -3.28 -13.59
C VAL A 35 -14.27 -3.66 -12.14
N ALA A 36 -13.15 -4.33 -11.85
CA ALA A 36 -12.75 -4.54 -10.47
C ALA A 36 -12.81 -3.16 -9.79
N PRO A 37 -13.40 -3.05 -8.60
CA PRO A 37 -13.37 -1.78 -7.87
C PRO A 37 -11.93 -1.29 -7.81
N ALA A 38 -11.73 0.02 -7.98
CA ALA A 38 -10.39 0.59 -7.82
C ALA A 38 -9.89 0.25 -6.42
N GLN A 39 -8.69 -0.32 -6.32
CA GLN A 39 -8.05 -0.62 -5.04
C GLN A 39 -7.88 0.70 -4.29
N ALA A 40 -8.36 0.74 -3.05
CA ALA A 40 -8.15 1.89 -2.18
C ALA A 40 -6.74 1.80 -1.60
N VAL A 41 -6.07 2.93 -1.52
CA VAL A 41 -4.77 3.09 -0.83
C VAL A 41 -5.05 3.86 0.45
N LEU A 42 -4.75 3.25 1.58
CA LEU A 42 -4.64 3.93 2.87
C LEU A 42 -3.22 4.46 3.00
N PHE A 43 -3.07 5.67 3.50
CA PHE A 43 -1.75 6.28 3.69
C PHE A 43 -1.74 7.36 4.77
N SER A 44 -0.58 7.57 5.39
CA SER A 44 -0.27 8.75 6.21
C SER A 44 0.68 9.68 5.44
N VAL A 45 0.83 10.91 5.95
CA VAL A 45 1.72 11.92 5.37
C VAL A 45 2.37 12.76 6.46
N SER A 46 3.55 13.30 6.16
CA SER A 46 4.29 14.11 7.12
C SER A 46 3.52 15.38 7.49
N ASP A 47 3.87 15.97 8.62
CA ASP A 47 3.30 17.23 9.13
C ASP A 47 3.51 18.45 8.21
N THR A 48 4.35 18.30 7.18
CA THR A 48 4.62 19.31 6.16
C THR A 48 3.86 19.10 4.85
N ALA A 49 2.93 18.14 4.77
CA ALA A 49 2.20 17.87 3.55
C ALA A 49 1.21 19.00 3.18
N TYR A 50 1.28 19.45 1.93
CA TYR A 50 0.45 20.54 1.41
C TYR A 50 -0.78 20.03 0.67
N ALA A 51 -0.64 18.99 -0.15
CA ALA A 51 -1.67 18.34 -0.95
C ALA A 51 -2.45 19.20 -1.96
N VAL A 52 -3.14 18.55 -2.91
CA VAL A 52 -3.86 19.26 -3.98
C VAL A 52 -5.09 19.99 -3.43
N LEU A 53 -5.49 21.10 -4.06
CA LEU A 53 -6.67 21.86 -3.64
C LEU A 53 -7.94 20.99 -3.68
N GLY A 54 -8.64 20.89 -2.55
CA GLY A 54 -9.87 20.12 -2.41
C GLY A 54 -9.68 18.70 -1.88
N SER A 55 -8.44 18.24 -1.70
CA SER A 55 -8.13 17.02 -0.95
C SER A 55 -8.35 17.23 0.56
N GLN A 56 -8.62 16.14 1.30
CA GLN A 56 -8.72 16.20 2.75
C GLN A 56 -7.37 16.51 3.40
N VAL A 57 -6.26 15.93 2.90
CA VAL A 57 -4.91 16.26 3.35
C VAL A 57 -4.67 17.78 3.31
N ARG A 58 -5.15 18.47 2.26
CA ARG A 58 -5.03 19.93 2.16
C ARG A 58 -5.87 20.66 3.21
N LEU A 59 -7.06 20.16 3.53
CA LEU A 59 -7.93 20.74 4.55
C LEU A 59 -7.32 20.63 5.94
N ASP A 60 -6.53 19.58 6.17
CA ASP A 60 -5.81 19.32 7.41
C ASP A 60 -4.41 19.96 7.45
N SER A 61 -3.98 20.63 6.38
CA SER A 61 -2.67 21.31 6.33
C SER A 61 -2.56 22.39 7.40
N GLY A 62 -1.53 22.29 8.24
CA GLY A 62 -1.31 23.16 9.40
C GLY A 62 -2.04 22.71 10.68
N ASN A 63 -2.77 21.59 10.63
CA ASN A 63 -3.21 20.87 11.82
C ASN A 63 -2.06 20.00 12.32
N ASN A 64 -1.67 20.17 13.59
CA ASN A 64 -0.64 19.34 14.22
C ASN A 64 -1.03 17.84 14.30
N ALA A 65 -2.27 17.46 14.00
CA ALA A 65 -2.69 16.05 13.94
C ALA A 65 -2.60 15.45 12.53
N GLN A 66 -2.13 16.19 11.52
CA GLN A 66 -2.11 15.75 10.12
C GLN A 66 -1.28 14.46 9.93
N HIS A 67 -0.14 14.36 10.62
CA HIS A 67 0.77 13.20 10.56
C HIS A 67 0.25 11.95 11.27
N ASN A 68 -0.74 12.11 12.15
CA ASN A 68 -1.40 11.01 12.85
C ASN A 68 -2.71 10.60 12.19
N THR A 69 -3.01 11.13 11.00
CA THR A 69 -4.27 10.87 10.29
C THR A 69 -4.00 9.93 9.13
N VAL A 70 -4.82 8.88 9.03
CA VAL A 70 -4.83 7.96 7.91
C VAL A 70 -5.85 8.47 6.90
N TYR A 71 -5.39 8.65 5.66
CA TYR A 71 -6.20 9.06 4.52
C TYR A 71 -6.44 7.88 3.59
N GLN A 72 -7.56 7.91 2.89
CA GLN A 72 -7.88 6.95 1.85
C GLN A 72 -7.96 7.65 0.49
N SER A 73 -7.35 7.06 -0.54
CA SER A 73 -7.53 7.46 -1.94
C SER A 73 -7.87 6.27 -2.83
N THR A 74 -8.67 6.51 -3.88
CA THR A 74 -8.93 5.52 -4.94
C THR A 74 -8.09 5.78 -6.20
N GLY A 75 -7.00 6.55 -6.09
CA GLY A 75 -6.12 6.89 -7.22
C GLY A 75 -6.71 7.89 -8.22
N ASN A 76 -7.69 8.69 -7.81
CA ASN A 76 -8.40 9.65 -8.67
C ASN A 76 -8.02 11.11 -8.41
N GLY A 77 -6.99 11.35 -7.60
CA GLY A 77 -6.50 12.67 -7.21
C GLY A 77 -7.28 13.35 -6.08
N ASN A 78 -8.21 12.64 -5.44
CA ASN A 78 -8.82 13.07 -4.19
C ASN A 78 -8.49 12.06 -3.07
N ASN A 79 -8.61 12.52 -1.84
CA ASN A 79 -8.54 11.69 -0.65
C ASN A 79 -9.58 12.15 0.38
N SER A 80 -9.94 11.24 1.28
CA SER A 80 -10.77 11.48 2.47
C SER A 80 -10.03 11.01 3.70
N ALA A 81 -10.24 11.66 4.84
CA ALA A 81 -9.76 11.18 6.13
C ALA A 81 -10.56 9.93 6.47
N ASP A 82 -9.84 8.86 6.82
CA ASP A 82 -10.42 7.58 7.19
C ASP A 82 -10.37 7.41 8.70
N VAL A 83 -9.17 7.52 9.28
CA VAL A 83 -8.91 7.23 10.69
C VAL A 83 -8.12 8.36 11.33
N THR A 84 -8.60 8.85 12.47
CA THR A 84 -7.87 9.85 13.26
C THR A 84 -6.95 9.16 14.27
N ALA A 85 -5.92 9.87 14.70
CA ALA A 85 -5.04 9.48 15.82
C ALA A 85 -5.82 8.91 17.01
N GLU A 86 -6.92 9.58 17.39
CA GLU A 86 -7.74 9.16 18.52
C GLU A 86 -8.43 7.81 18.29
N ALA A 87 -8.88 7.55 17.05
CA ALA A 87 -9.50 6.28 16.69
C ALA A 87 -8.50 5.13 16.71
N ILE A 88 -7.22 5.38 16.41
CA ILE A 88 -6.13 4.39 16.53
C ILE A 88 -5.43 4.41 17.89
N GLY A 89 -6.06 4.99 18.92
CA GLY A 89 -5.54 5.01 20.29
C GLY A 89 -4.29 5.85 20.52
N LEU A 90 -4.01 6.79 19.63
CA LEU A 90 -2.94 7.78 19.73
C LEU A 90 -3.39 9.10 20.40
N SER A 91 -4.58 9.13 21.02
CA SER A 91 -5.14 10.35 21.65
C SER A 91 -4.35 10.88 22.85
N GLY A 92 -3.48 10.06 23.45
CA GLY A 92 -2.64 10.44 24.59
C GLY A 92 -1.45 11.36 24.25
N PHE A 93 -1.17 11.59 22.97
CA PHE A 93 0.10 12.18 22.52
C PHE A 93 0.03 13.65 22.14
N THR A 94 -0.84 14.44 22.77
CA THR A 94 -1.12 15.84 22.38
C THR A 94 0.10 16.78 22.37
N ASN A 95 1.26 16.36 22.89
CA ASN A 95 2.50 17.15 22.93
C ASN A 95 3.71 16.46 22.26
N ALA A 96 3.57 15.23 21.78
CA ALA A 96 4.60 14.52 21.04
C ALA A 96 4.15 14.42 19.59
N ILE A 97 5.03 14.76 18.65
CA ILE A 97 4.83 14.46 17.24
C ILE A 97 4.82 12.93 17.17
N VAL A 98 3.66 12.34 16.92
CA VAL A 98 3.51 10.88 16.83
C VAL A 98 3.16 10.59 15.40
N ASP A 99 4.20 10.33 14.64
CA ASP A 99 4.06 10.03 13.24
C ASP A 99 3.60 8.58 13.05
N VAL A 100 2.70 8.37 12.11
CA VAL A 100 2.30 7.04 11.68
C VAL A 100 3.27 6.66 10.55
N ASN A 101 4.41 6.08 10.94
CA ASN A 101 5.47 5.64 10.00
C ASN A 101 5.19 4.27 9.38
N ALA A 102 4.16 3.57 9.87
CA ALA A 102 3.73 2.33 9.26
C ALA A 102 2.29 2.02 9.64
N ILE A 103 1.57 1.41 8.70
CA ILE A 103 0.19 0.95 8.87
C ILE A 103 0.04 -0.40 8.17
N SER A 104 -0.69 -1.32 8.79
CA SER A 104 -1.10 -2.56 8.14
C SER A 104 -2.40 -3.08 8.76
N SER A 105 -3.30 -3.55 7.90
CA SER A 105 -4.53 -4.26 8.23
C SER A 105 -4.29 -5.71 8.68
N GLY A 106 -3.03 -6.16 8.64
CA GLY A 106 -2.62 -7.44 9.20
C GLY A 106 -2.92 -8.65 8.32
N ASN A 107 -3.27 -8.45 7.05
CA ASN A 107 -3.64 -9.51 6.10
C ASN A 107 -2.71 -9.57 4.88
N ASP A 108 -1.49 -9.07 5.02
CA ASP A 108 -0.60 -8.86 3.88
C ASP A 108 -0.09 -10.19 3.32
N ALA A 109 0.12 -10.29 2.01
CA ALA A 109 0.44 -11.57 1.39
C ALA A 109 1.89 -12.00 1.66
N ARG A 110 2.08 -13.25 2.07
CA ARG A 110 3.41 -13.80 2.23
C ARG A 110 4.12 -13.86 0.88
N ILE A 111 5.25 -13.17 0.82
CA ILE A 111 6.17 -13.24 -0.31
C ILE A 111 7.06 -14.46 -0.13
N ASP A 112 6.59 -15.61 -0.63
CA ASP A 112 7.42 -16.81 -0.73
C ASP A 112 8.06 -16.89 -2.12
N THR A 113 9.40 -16.76 -2.16
CA THR A 113 10.21 -16.90 -3.37
C THR A 113 10.17 -18.32 -3.96
N ALA A 114 9.77 -19.34 -3.19
CA ALA A 114 9.67 -20.73 -3.66
C ALA A 114 8.32 -21.06 -4.31
N SER A 115 7.31 -20.20 -4.15
CA SER A 115 5.96 -20.47 -4.65
C SER A 115 5.86 -20.09 -6.13
N ALA A 116 5.83 -21.11 -7.01
CA ALA A 116 5.63 -20.98 -8.47
C ALA A 116 4.22 -20.49 -8.88
N SER A 117 3.62 -19.59 -8.10
CA SER A 117 2.33 -18.98 -8.36
C SER A 117 2.41 -18.15 -9.65
N LEU A 118 1.37 -18.26 -10.48
CA LEU A 118 1.19 -17.39 -11.65
C LEU A 118 0.98 -15.92 -11.28
N LEU A 119 0.78 -15.63 -9.99
CA LEU A 119 0.64 -14.29 -9.44
C LEU A 119 1.94 -13.98 -8.73
N ARG A 120 2.77 -13.16 -9.39
CA ARG A 120 4.03 -12.70 -8.83
C ARG A 120 3.76 -11.86 -7.58
N PRO A 121 4.40 -12.16 -6.44
CA PRO A 121 4.34 -11.30 -5.28
C PRO A 121 4.92 -9.92 -5.63
N LYS A 122 4.32 -8.89 -5.04
CA LYS A 122 4.64 -7.49 -5.29
C LYS A 122 4.87 -6.80 -3.96
N ILE A 123 5.95 -6.04 -3.89
CA ILE A 123 6.17 -5.08 -2.82
C ILE A 123 5.82 -3.72 -3.37
N PHE A 124 4.90 -3.04 -2.72
CA PHE A 124 4.63 -1.63 -2.93
C PHE A 124 5.38 -0.86 -1.86
N PHE A 125 6.00 0.26 -2.23
CA PHE A 125 6.77 1.04 -1.28
C PHE A 125 6.82 2.52 -1.68
N SER A 126 6.93 3.38 -0.68
CA SER A 126 7.32 4.79 -0.81
C SER A 126 8.75 4.96 -0.32
N VAL A 127 9.40 6.05 -0.72
CA VAL A 127 10.75 6.37 -0.28
C VAL A 127 10.84 7.82 0.15
N ASP A 128 11.82 8.10 1.00
CA ASP A 128 12.17 9.45 1.40
C ASP A 128 12.38 10.41 0.23
N ARG A 129 12.11 11.68 0.48
CA ARG A 129 12.41 12.77 -0.46
C ARG A 129 13.89 12.87 -0.86
N THR A 130 14.79 12.33 -0.05
CA THR A 130 16.23 12.34 -0.36
C THR A 130 16.70 11.10 -1.11
N SER A 131 15.80 10.16 -1.38
CA SER A 131 16.09 8.94 -2.10
C SER A 131 16.25 9.22 -3.59
N THR A 132 17.23 8.55 -4.19
CA THR A 132 17.68 8.82 -5.56
C THR A 132 17.43 7.64 -6.49
N GLY A 133 17.26 6.43 -5.97
CA GLY A 133 17.05 5.22 -6.74
C GLY A 133 18.28 4.78 -7.55
N ALA A 134 18.35 3.50 -7.87
CA ALA A 134 19.37 3.00 -8.78
C ALA A 134 19.15 3.54 -10.21
N ALA A 135 20.22 3.75 -10.96
CA ALA A 135 20.13 4.27 -12.32
C ALA A 135 19.24 3.39 -13.23
N GLY A 136 18.31 4.02 -13.96
CA GLY A 136 17.40 3.33 -14.88
C GLY A 136 16.11 2.79 -14.24
N THR A 137 15.90 3.05 -12.94
CA THR A 137 14.66 2.68 -12.23
C THR A 137 13.63 3.81 -12.26
N ALA A 138 12.38 3.50 -11.88
CA ALA A 138 11.34 4.52 -11.76
C ALA A 138 11.63 5.52 -10.64
N VAL A 139 12.19 5.08 -9.51
CA VAL A 139 12.61 5.96 -8.41
C VAL A 139 13.61 7.01 -8.91
N ALA A 140 14.64 6.59 -9.66
CA ALA A 140 15.61 7.52 -10.24
C ALA A 140 15.01 8.47 -11.29
N ALA A 141 13.96 8.03 -12.00
CA ALA A 141 13.25 8.92 -12.92
C ALA A 141 12.45 10.00 -12.18
N GLN A 142 11.87 9.67 -11.02
CA GLN A 142 11.08 10.62 -10.21
C GLN A 142 11.95 11.55 -9.37
N ASP A 143 13.07 11.07 -8.84
CA ASP A 143 14.07 11.93 -8.19
C ASP A 143 14.56 13.04 -9.12
N ALA A 144 14.81 12.71 -10.41
CA ALA A 144 15.25 13.68 -11.41
C ALA A 144 14.29 14.87 -11.63
N VAL A 145 13.02 14.73 -11.22
CA VAL A 145 12.00 15.80 -11.26
C VAL A 145 11.58 16.27 -9.86
N GLY A 146 12.09 15.65 -8.80
CA GLY A 146 11.82 15.98 -7.40
C GLY A 146 10.56 15.34 -6.80
N ASP A 147 9.94 14.39 -7.50
CA ASP A 147 8.60 13.85 -7.19
C ASP A 147 8.61 12.54 -6.38
N VAL A 148 9.80 12.07 -5.99
CA VAL A 148 9.97 10.72 -5.44
C VAL A 148 9.22 10.43 -4.12
N ALA A 149 9.06 11.44 -3.26
CA ALA A 149 8.58 11.31 -1.87
C ALA A 149 7.11 10.89 -1.73
N GLY A 150 6.27 11.31 -2.68
CA GLY A 150 4.82 11.11 -2.63
C GLY A 150 4.33 10.00 -3.54
N ASP A 151 5.26 9.36 -4.25
CA ASP A 151 4.98 8.32 -5.22
C ASP A 151 5.05 6.95 -4.57
N VAL A 152 4.16 6.05 -4.97
CA VAL A 152 4.24 4.64 -4.59
C VAL A 152 4.81 3.84 -5.74
N PHE A 153 5.93 3.20 -5.49
CA PHE A 153 6.61 2.32 -6.43
C PHE A 153 6.23 0.87 -6.18
N ARG A 154 6.48 0.03 -7.19
CA ARG A 154 6.26 -1.41 -7.14
C ARG A 154 7.51 -2.13 -7.61
N PHE A 155 7.95 -3.07 -6.77
CA PHE A 155 8.92 -4.09 -7.09
C PHE A 155 8.21 -5.43 -7.37
N GLU A 156 8.62 -6.11 -8.44
CA GLU A 156 8.23 -7.49 -8.71
C GLU A 156 9.44 -8.39 -8.44
N VAL A 157 9.25 -9.44 -7.64
CA VAL A 157 10.35 -10.29 -7.11
C VAL A 157 11.27 -10.88 -8.20
N ASP A 158 10.75 -11.11 -9.40
CA ASP A 158 11.52 -11.64 -10.54
C ASP A 158 12.31 -10.57 -11.34
N LEU A 159 12.17 -9.29 -11.00
CA LEU A 159 12.75 -8.15 -11.71
C LEU A 159 13.77 -7.42 -10.81
N THR A 160 14.76 -8.17 -10.31
CA THR A 160 15.83 -7.63 -9.48
C THR A 160 16.44 -6.37 -10.08
N GLY A 161 16.58 -5.33 -9.26
CA GLY A 161 17.17 -4.04 -9.64
C GLY A 161 16.23 -3.14 -10.45
N ASN A 162 14.94 -3.45 -10.52
CA ASN A 162 13.96 -2.63 -11.23
C ASN A 162 12.72 -2.38 -10.39
N ASN A 163 12.20 -1.16 -10.48
CA ASN A 163 10.93 -0.76 -9.90
C ASN A 163 10.12 0.06 -10.91
N THR A 164 8.80 0.06 -10.74
CA THR A 164 7.86 0.80 -11.59
C THR A 164 6.97 1.68 -10.72
N GLN A 165 6.63 2.89 -11.15
CA GLN A 165 5.64 3.72 -10.45
C GLN A 165 4.26 3.06 -10.53
N ALA A 166 3.63 2.83 -9.38
CA ALA A 166 2.28 2.29 -9.27
C ALA A 166 1.24 3.39 -9.09
N TYR A 167 1.53 4.37 -8.23
CA TYR A 167 0.70 5.53 -7.98
C TYR A 167 1.59 6.77 -7.96
N SER A 168 1.14 7.85 -8.58
CA SER A 168 1.81 9.15 -8.43
C SER A 168 1.24 9.90 -7.22
N ALA A 169 2.02 10.81 -6.65
CA ALA A 169 1.58 11.74 -5.61
C ALA A 169 0.26 12.42 -6.00
N ALA A 170 0.16 12.94 -7.23
CA ALA A 170 -1.05 13.57 -7.72
C ALA A 170 -2.26 12.63 -7.75
N SER A 171 -2.06 11.31 -8.01
CA SER A 171 -3.16 10.34 -8.00
C SER A 171 -3.71 10.07 -6.59
N LEU A 172 -2.88 10.24 -5.56
CA LEU A 172 -3.27 10.16 -4.14
C LEU A 172 -3.85 11.47 -3.60
N GLY A 173 -3.87 12.53 -4.43
CA GLY A 173 -4.29 13.87 -4.02
C GLY A 173 -3.20 14.65 -3.30
N LEU A 174 -1.93 14.29 -3.49
CA LEU A 174 -0.76 14.97 -2.95
C LEU A 174 -0.15 15.94 -3.98
N LEU A 175 0.62 16.93 -3.53
CA LEU A 175 1.36 17.81 -4.43
C LEU A 175 2.64 17.14 -4.90
N GLU A 176 2.82 17.15 -6.22
CA GLU A 176 4.11 16.97 -6.89
C GLU A 176 5.00 18.20 -6.62
N ALA A 177 6.32 18.05 -6.72
CA ALA A 177 7.33 19.08 -6.49
C ALA A 177 7.11 20.33 -7.34
N ALA A 178 6.71 20.17 -8.61
CA ALA A 178 6.42 21.29 -9.50
C ALA A 178 5.24 22.17 -9.02
N GLY A 179 4.32 21.61 -8.21
CA GLY A 179 3.18 22.31 -7.63
C GLY A 179 3.38 22.74 -6.18
N SER A 180 4.40 22.22 -5.50
CA SER A 180 4.66 22.48 -4.08
C SER A 180 5.32 23.84 -3.84
N PRO A 181 4.85 24.64 -2.86
CA PRO A 181 5.51 25.88 -2.44
C PRO A 181 6.94 25.67 -1.95
N LEU A 182 7.26 24.45 -1.50
CA LEU A 182 8.59 24.06 -1.04
C LEU A 182 9.49 23.54 -2.17
N GLY A 183 8.97 23.45 -3.40
CA GLY A 183 9.67 22.86 -4.56
C GLY A 183 9.94 21.37 -4.38
N LYS A 184 9.12 20.68 -3.59
CA LYS A 184 9.32 19.32 -3.11
C LYS A 184 7.98 18.60 -2.93
N ALA A 185 7.86 17.35 -3.40
CA ALA A 185 6.63 16.58 -3.24
C ALA A 185 6.31 16.28 -1.77
N ASP A 186 5.02 16.10 -1.45
CA ASP A 186 4.57 15.64 -0.14
C ASP A 186 5.09 14.21 0.13
N ASN A 187 5.41 13.88 1.39
CA ASN A 187 5.89 12.53 1.76
C ASN A 187 4.71 11.61 2.06
N VAL A 188 4.83 10.35 1.67
CA VAL A 188 3.97 9.26 2.15
C VAL A 188 4.78 8.44 3.16
N ASP A 189 4.33 8.44 4.41
CA ASP A 189 5.04 7.82 5.55
C ASP A 189 4.42 6.49 5.99
N ALA A 190 3.30 6.08 5.41
CA ALA A 190 2.76 4.75 5.61
C ALA A 190 1.82 4.42 4.45
N ILE A 191 1.71 3.13 4.09
CA ILE A 191 0.75 2.65 3.09
C ILE A 191 0.15 1.32 3.52
N ASP A 192 -1.13 1.14 3.21
CA ASP A 192 -1.78 -0.18 3.14
C ASP A 192 -2.65 -0.22 1.87
N MET A 193 -2.55 -1.31 1.12
CA MET A 193 -3.33 -1.49 -0.11
C MET A 193 -4.44 -2.53 0.07
N PHE A 194 -5.62 -2.06 0.41
CA PHE A 194 -6.76 -2.91 0.68
C PHE A 194 -7.56 -3.29 -0.58
N ASP A 195 -7.85 -4.59 -0.75
CA ASP A 195 -8.63 -5.15 -1.88
C ASP A 195 -10.09 -5.52 -1.52
N GLY A 196 -10.61 -5.05 -0.38
CA GLY A 196 -11.99 -5.28 0.05
C GLY A 196 -12.92 -4.06 -0.11
N PRO A 197 -14.22 -4.22 0.19
CA PRO A 197 -15.16 -3.09 0.25
C PRO A 197 -14.70 -2.09 1.32
N ILE A 198 -14.67 -0.79 0.97
CA ILE A 198 -14.34 0.35 1.85
C ILE A 198 -14.90 0.10 3.26
N TRP A 199 -14.03 0.11 4.26
CA TRP A 199 -14.30 -0.35 5.63
C TRP A 199 -15.42 0.45 6.32
N ASN A 200 -16.09 -0.20 7.27
CA ASN A 200 -16.63 0.50 8.43
C ASN A 200 -15.49 0.61 9.43
N THR A 201 -15.22 1.82 9.92
CA THR A 201 -14.14 2.15 10.86
C THR A 201 -14.13 1.34 12.17
N SER A 202 -15.18 0.55 12.45
CA SER A 202 -15.29 -0.31 13.63
C SER A 202 -14.47 -1.61 13.56
N ASP A 203 -13.96 -1.99 12.38
CA ASP A 203 -13.28 -3.28 12.18
C ASP A 203 -11.75 -3.14 12.06
N LEU A 204 -11.21 -1.92 12.16
CA LEU A 204 -9.78 -1.64 11.99
C LEU A 204 -8.99 -2.09 13.24
N SER A 205 -8.45 -3.31 13.18
CA SER A 205 -7.30 -3.69 14.00
C SER A 205 -6.03 -3.41 13.21
N GLU A 206 -5.57 -2.17 13.25
CA GLU A 206 -4.37 -1.75 12.52
C GLU A 206 -3.14 -1.92 13.38
N ALA A 207 -2.07 -2.43 12.74
CA ALA A 207 -0.74 -2.39 13.29
C ALA A 207 -0.07 -1.06 12.95
N VAL A 208 0.37 -0.32 13.97
CA VAL A 208 1.10 0.95 13.79
C VAL A 208 2.48 0.83 14.42
N SER A 209 3.50 1.39 13.77
CA SER A 209 4.83 1.61 14.35
C SER A 209 5.11 3.11 14.45
N PRO A 210 4.82 3.73 15.59
CA PRO A 210 5.05 5.15 15.80
C PRO A 210 6.43 5.41 16.41
N GLU A 211 7.05 6.55 16.08
CA GLU A 211 8.23 7.07 16.78
C GLU A 211 7.84 7.59 18.19
N LEU A 212 7.47 6.69 19.09
CA LEU A 212 6.85 7.02 20.38
C LEU A 212 7.85 7.04 21.54
N TYR A 213 7.71 8.06 22.40
CA TYR A 213 8.29 8.11 23.74
C TYR A 213 7.27 7.62 24.79
N TRP A 214 6.97 6.31 24.82
CA TRP A 214 6.37 5.72 26.02
C TRP A 214 7.51 5.33 26.96
N SER A 215 7.28 5.31 28.27
CA SER A 215 8.33 4.86 29.21
C SER A 215 8.76 3.40 29.01
N SER A 216 8.04 2.63 28.18
CA SER A 216 8.29 1.21 27.93
C SER A 216 8.16 0.78 26.47
N ALA A 217 7.78 1.67 25.55
CA ALA A 217 7.66 1.32 24.13
C ALA A 217 8.57 2.21 23.29
N GLY A 218 9.22 1.62 22.29
CA GLY A 218 10.14 2.31 21.38
C GLY A 218 9.65 2.26 19.93
N GLY A 219 10.31 3.01 19.04
CA GLY A 219 9.97 3.06 17.60
C GLY A 219 10.11 1.75 16.83
N SER A 220 10.64 0.69 17.46
CA SER A 220 10.71 -0.66 16.91
C SER A 220 9.59 -1.59 17.39
N ASP A 221 8.67 -1.11 18.21
CA ASP A 221 7.53 -1.90 18.68
C ASP A 221 6.34 -1.76 17.72
N ILE A 222 5.61 -2.86 17.52
CA ILE A 222 4.39 -2.89 16.72
C ILE A 222 3.20 -2.88 17.68
N PHE A 223 2.29 -1.94 17.48
CA PHE A 223 1.10 -1.76 18.30
C PHE A 223 -0.14 -2.21 17.54
N PHE A 224 -1.09 -2.87 18.20
CA PHE A 224 -2.43 -3.02 17.64
C PHE A 224 -3.37 -2.00 18.25
N SER A 225 -4.09 -1.28 17.39
CA SER A 225 -5.25 -0.55 17.83
C SER A 225 -6.45 -1.47 17.98
N ALA A 226 -7.07 -1.47 19.16
CA ALA A 226 -8.35 -2.11 19.39
C ALA A 226 -9.51 -1.17 19.04
N ALA A 227 -10.67 -1.74 18.69
CA ALA A 227 -11.86 -0.99 18.29
C ALA A 227 -12.41 -0.02 19.36
N ASP A 228 -11.93 -0.09 20.61
CA ASP A 228 -12.26 0.84 21.68
C ASP A 228 -11.28 2.04 21.78
N GLY A 229 -10.33 2.16 20.84
CA GLY A 229 -9.31 3.20 20.82
C GLY A 229 -8.21 2.98 21.85
N VAL A 230 -8.04 1.76 22.36
CA VAL A 230 -6.89 1.38 23.19
C VAL A 230 -5.86 0.69 22.32
N SER A 231 -4.62 1.15 22.37
CA SER A 231 -3.50 0.52 21.66
C SER A 231 -2.59 -0.21 22.64
N ASP A 232 -2.38 -1.50 22.36
CA ASP A 232 -1.47 -2.36 23.12
C ASP A 232 -0.29 -2.77 22.24
N VAL A 233 0.88 -2.98 22.86
CA VAL A 233 2.05 -3.51 22.17
C VAL A 233 1.73 -4.95 21.73
N TYR A 234 1.64 -5.17 20.42
CA TYR A 234 1.46 -6.48 19.84
C TYR A 234 2.77 -7.28 19.84
N LYS A 235 3.84 -6.65 19.36
CA LYS A 235 5.18 -7.23 19.24
C LYS A 235 6.23 -6.23 19.63
N THR A 236 7.18 -6.67 20.44
CA THR A 236 8.32 -5.85 20.84
C THR A 236 9.47 -6.01 19.86
N GLY A 237 10.11 -4.90 19.48
CA GLY A 237 11.25 -4.92 18.59
C GLY A 237 12.39 -5.80 19.13
N ILE A 238 12.69 -5.66 20.41
CA ILE A 238 13.83 -6.35 21.04
C ILE A 238 13.55 -7.85 21.24
N THR A 239 12.40 -8.22 21.82
CA THR A 239 12.17 -9.62 22.24
C THR A 239 11.55 -10.46 21.15
N ASP A 240 10.63 -9.90 20.38
CA ASP A 240 9.91 -10.65 19.35
C ASP A 240 10.62 -10.58 18.00
N ILE A 241 11.19 -9.43 17.62
CA ILE A 241 11.81 -9.24 16.30
C ILE A 241 13.33 -9.47 16.35
N GLY A 242 13.97 -9.23 17.49
CA GLY A 242 15.43 -9.34 17.65
C GLY A 242 16.19 -8.07 17.26
N LEU A 243 15.51 -6.92 17.25
CA LEU A 243 16.10 -5.61 17.04
C LEU A 243 16.91 -5.14 18.25
N LEU A 244 17.79 -4.17 18.03
CA LEU A 244 18.61 -3.54 19.05
C LEU A 244 17.91 -2.31 19.64
N SER A 245 18.29 -1.93 20.86
CA SER A 245 17.84 -0.68 21.46
C SER A 245 18.26 0.50 20.57
N GLY A 246 17.31 1.36 20.20
CA GLY A 246 17.53 2.46 19.27
C GLY A 246 17.28 2.12 17.81
N ASP A 247 16.71 0.94 17.52
CA ASP A 247 16.07 0.68 16.23
C ASP A 247 14.68 1.28 16.17
N ASP A 248 14.30 1.64 14.96
CA ASP A 248 13.04 2.30 14.61
C ASP A 248 12.56 1.76 13.26
N ILE A 249 11.33 1.25 13.22
CA ILE A 249 10.73 0.65 12.04
C ILE A 249 10.13 1.76 11.19
N ASP A 250 10.58 1.85 9.94
CA ASP A 250 10.22 2.94 9.01
C ASP A 250 9.19 2.51 7.96
N ALA A 251 8.94 1.20 7.86
CA ALA A 251 7.86 0.65 7.04
C ALA A 251 7.51 -0.76 7.52
N LEU A 252 6.24 -1.16 7.41
CA LEU A 252 5.75 -2.45 7.89
C LEU A 252 4.70 -3.03 6.95
N ALA A 253 4.88 -4.30 6.57
CA ALA A 253 3.83 -5.16 6.07
C ALA A 253 3.68 -6.35 7.04
N LEU A 254 2.48 -6.59 7.55
CA LEU A 254 2.19 -7.54 8.61
C LEU A 254 1.15 -8.57 8.16
N ASN A 255 1.43 -9.83 8.45
CA ASN A 255 0.42 -10.89 8.41
C ASN A 255 0.24 -11.51 9.79
N VAL A 256 -0.88 -11.18 10.41
CA VAL A 256 -1.20 -11.59 11.78
C VAL A 256 -1.56 -13.08 11.83
N ALA A 257 -2.34 -13.54 10.85
CA ALA A 257 -2.81 -14.92 10.80
C ALA A 257 -1.66 -15.92 10.62
N GLU A 258 -0.63 -15.55 9.86
CA GLU A 258 0.55 -16.37 9.59
C GLU A 258 1.72 -16.09 10.52
N GLY A 259 1.65 -15.00 11.31
CA GLY A 259 2.65 -14.68 12.33
C GLY A 259 4.00 -14.25 11.76
N TRP A 260 4.00 -13.42 10.72
CA TRP A 260 5.23 -12.84 10.16
C TRP A 260 5.03 -11.37 9.81
N ALA A 261 6.14 -10.64 9.71
CA ALA A 261 6.17 -9.28 9.18
C ALA A 261 7.39 -9.08 8.27
N MET A 262 7.22 -8.19 7.30
CA MET A 262 8.31 -7.57 6.56
C MET A 262 8.42 -6.10 6.99
N PHE A 263 9.64 -5.59 7.12
CA PHE A 263 9.85 -4.22 7.58
C PHE A 263 11.14 -3.62 7.02
N SER A 264 11.22 -2.29 6.97
CA SER A 264 12.46 -1.52 6.83
C SER A 264 12.81 -0.87 8.17
N LEU A 265 14.06 -0.41 8.28
CA LEU A 265 14.54 0.31 9.47
C LEU A 265 14.98 1.71 9.07
N SER A 266 14.76 2.68 9.95
CA SER A 266 15.19 4.05 9.70
C SER A 266 16.72 4.14 9.58
N ARG A 267 17.22 5.13 8.84
CA ARG A 267 18.66 5.29 8.56
C ARG A 267 19.55 5.34 9.81
N ASN A 268 19.00 5.81 10.94
CA ASN A 268 19.75 5.96 12.19
C ASN A 268 19.58 4.78 13.15
N SER A 269 18.83 3.74 12.75
CA SER A 269 18.64 2.54 13.54
C SER A 269 19.99 1.89 13.88
N THR A 270 20.10 1.40 15.11
CA THR A 270 21.33 0.79 15.63
C THR A 270 21.73 -0.45 14.84
N SER A 271 20.79 -1.31 14.46
CA SER A 271 21.01 -2.48 13.61
C SER A 271 21.52 -2.12 12.23
N VAL A 272 21.04 -1.01 11.64
CA VAL A 272 21.55 -0.50 10.35
C VAL A 272 23.03 -0.16 10.49
N LEU A 273 23.39 0.61 11.53
CA LEU A 273 24.76 1.06 11.78
C LEU A 273 25.72 -0.08 12.19
N VAL A 274 25.24 -1.03 13.00
CA VAL A 274 26.05 -2.11 13.58
C VAL A 274 26.29 -3.23 12.58
N TYR A 275 25.26 -3.63 11.82
CA TYR A 275 25.35 -4.74 10.87
C TYR A 275 25.71 -4.30 9.44
N GLY A 276 25.75 -2.99 9.19
CA GLY A 276 26.08 -2.44 7.87
C GLY A 276 24.96 -2.64 6.85
N TYR A 277 23.71 -2.67 7.31
CA TYR A 277 22.54 -2.66 6.44
C TYR A 277 22.28 -1.26 5.87
N SER A 278 21.36 -1.20 4.91
CA SER A 278 20.77 0.03 4.40
C SER A 278 19.37 0.25 5.00
N ALA A 279 18.94 1.51 5.07
CA ALA A 279 17.55 1.86 5.38
C ALA A 279 16.58 1.47 4.25
N ALA A 280 17.10 1.27 3.05
CA ALA A 280 16.37 0.74 1.89
C ALA A 280 16.39 -0.80 1.81
N ASP A 281 16.93 -1.50 2.82
CA ASP A 281 16.81 -2.94 2.91
C ASP A 281 15.46 -3.35 3.52
N VAL A 282 14.91 -4.47 3.07
CA VAL A 282 13.69 -5.07 3.62
C VAL A 282 14.04 -6.35 4.36
N PHE A 283 13.62 -6.43 5.61
CA PHE A 283 13.81 -7.56 6.49
C PHE A 283 12.51 -8.36 6.64
N VAL A 284 12.64 -9.59 7.14
CA VAL A 284 11.52 -10.46 7.52
C VAL A 284 11.75 -11.06 8.90
N THR A 285 10.68 -11.15 9.69
CA THR A 285 10.65 -11.84 10.99
C THR A 285 9.45 -12.76 11.08
N THR A 286 9.59 -13.84 11.85
CA THR A 286 8.47 -14.71 12.29
C THR A 286 8.19 -14.54 13.79
N PHE A 287 8.62 -13.42 14.35
CA PHE A 287 8.45 -13.07 15.76
C PHE A 287 9.06 -14.08 16.76
N ASP A 288 10.18 -14.72 16.40
CA ASP A 288 10.88 -15.71 17.22
C ASP A 288 12.12 -15.14 17.94
N GLY A 289 12.22 -13.81 18.00
CA GLY A 289 13.37 -13.07 18.53
C GLY A 289 14.49 -12.89 17.50
N SER A 290 14.20 -13.08 16.21
CA SER A 290 15.16 -12.88 15.12
C SER A 290 14.53 -12.31 13.85
N PHE A 291 15.37 -11.73 13.01
CA PHE A 291 15.03 -11.27 11.67
C PHE A 291 16.12 -11.65 10.67
N SER A 292 15.78 -11.59 9.39
CA SER A 292 16.71 -11.83 8.29
C SER A 292 16.48 -10.86 7.13
N LEU A 293 17.52 -10.59 6.35
CA LEU A 293 17.40 -9.78 5.14
C LEU A 293 16.57 -10.54 4.10
N ALA A 294 15.44 -9.96 3.70
CA ALA A 294 14.58 -10.51 2.66
C ALA A 294 14.96 -9.97 1.27
N TYR A 295 15.13 -8.65 1.16
CA TYR A 295 15.55 -7.97 -0.07
C TYR A 295 16.53 -6.84 0.25
N SER A 296 17.64 -6.78 -0.47
CA SER A 296 18.54 -5.62 -0.37
C SER A 296 18.03 -4.42 -1.17
N ALA A 297 18.51 -3.22 -0.84
CA ALA A 297 18.26 -2.00 -1.60
C ALA A 297 18.53 -2.20 -3.11
N GLU A 298 19.66 -2.82 -3.46
CA GLU A 298 20.00 -3.11 -4.86
C GLU A 298 18.95 -4.00 -5.54
N GLN A 299 18.42 -5.01 -4.84
CA GLN A 299 17.39 -5.88 -5.41
C GLN A 299 16.09 -5.13 -5.69
N LEU A 300 15.77 -4.12 -4.90
CA LEU A 300 14.60 -3.25 -5.08
C LEU A 300 14.82 -2.15 -6.13
N GLY A 301 16.03 -2.03 -6.67
CA GLY A 301 16.40 -0.93 -7.57
C GLY A 301 16.62 0.39 -6.83
N LEU A 302 17.07 0.33 -5.58
CA LEU A 302 17.41 1.46 -4.72
C LEU A 302 18.92 1.52 -4.50
N ASN A 303 19.41 2.71 -4.15
CA ASN A 303 20.77 2.89 -3.65
C ASN A 303 20.81 2.59 -2.15
N ALA A 304 21.97 2.17 -1.64
CA ALA A 304 22.13 1.89 -0.20
C ALA A 304 21.94 3.12 0.71
N SER A 305 21.94 4.33 0.15
CA SER A 305 21.64 5.57 0.88
C SER A 305 20.16 5.94 0.89
N ASP A 306 19.34 5.31 0.06
CA ASP A 306 17.90 5.57 0.01
C ASP A 306 17.24 5.05 1.30
N ASN A 307 16.00 5.50 1.55
CA ASN A 307 15.20 5.09 2.69
C ASN A 307 13.80 4.67 2.24
N ILE A 308 13.26 3.61 2.80
CA ILE A 308 11.88 3.17 2.55
C ILE A 308 11.03 3.63 3.72
N ASP A 309 10.10 4.53 3.43
CA ASP A 309 9.25 5.21 4.42
C ASP A 309 7.85 4.60 4.47
N ALA A 310 7.49 3.73 3.53
CA ALA A 310 6.21 3.04 3.55
C ALA A 310 6.31 1.74 2.75
N MET A 311 5.62 0.68 3.18
CA MET A 311 5.67 -0.61 2.49
C MET A 311 4.39 -1.41 2.68
N GLU A 312 4.01 -2.11 1.62
CA GLU A 312 2.89 -3.05 1.60
C GLU A 312 3.26 -4.27 0.73
N THR A 313 2.74 -5.45 1.08
CA THR A 313 2.81 -6.65 0.25
C THR A 313 1.41 -7.03 -0.24
N ALA A 314 1.05 -6.54 -1.43
CA ALA A 314 -0.31 -6.73 -1.91
C ALA A 314 -0.65 -8.22 -2.11
N VAL A 315 -1.79 -8.61 -1.53
CA VAL A 315 -2.47 -9.85 -1.89
C VAL A 315 -2.95 -9.72 -3.33
N PRO A 316 -2.55 -10.62 -4.25
CA PRO A 316 -3.12 -10.58 -5.58
C PRO A 316 -4.63 -10.78 -5.47
N ALA A 317 -5.39 -9.82 -5.99
CA ALA A 317 -6.84 -9.82 -5.88
C ALA A 317 -7.42 -11.21 -6.17
N PRO A 318 -8.27 -11.79 -5.29
CA PRO A 318 -8.80 -13.13 -5.45
C PRO A 318 -9.59 -13.21 -6.75
N SER A 319 -8.85 -13.65 -7.76
CA SER A 319 -9.19 -13.94 -9.12
C SER A 319 -10.69 -13.83 -9.46
N GLY A 320 -11.07 -12.70 -10.05
CA GLY A 320 -12.16 -12.69 -11.04
C GLY A 320 -12.01 -13.81 -12.08
N ILE A 321 -10.79 -14.34 -12.26
CA ILE A 321 -10.46 -15.56 -13.03
C ILE A 321 -11.15 -16.81 -12.47
N ALA A 322 -11.24 -17.03 -11.16
CA ALA A 322 -11.98 -18.17 -10.59
C ALA A 322 -13.48 -18.06 -10.92
N LEU A 323 -14.05 -16.85 -10.87
CA LEU A 323 -15.43 -16.60 -11.28
C LEU A 323 -15.62 -16.77 -12.80
N LEU A 324 -14.64 -16.36 -13.61
CA LEU A 324 -14.65 -16.52 -15.06
C LEU A 324 -14.54 -17.99 -15.48
N LEU A 325 -13.71 -18.78 -14.78
CA LEU A 325 -13.57 -20.21 -14.98
C LEU A 325 -14.82 -20.96 -14.52
N ALA A 326 -15.37 -20.63 -13.35
CA ALA A 326 -16.64 -21.19 -12.88
C ALA A 326 -17.79 -20.85 -13.84
N GLY A 327 -17.85 -19.61 -14.32
CA GLY A 327 -18.82 -19.15 -15.32
C GLY A 327 -18.66 -19.86 -16.67
N ALA A 328 -17.44 -20.08 -17.15
CA ALA A 328 -17.16 -20.78 -18.39
C ALA A 328 -17.52 -22.28 -18.31
N VAL A 329 -17.25 -22.93 -17.18
CA VAL A 329 -17.63 -24.33 -16.93
C VAL A 329 -19.14 -24.48 -16.81
N ALA A 330 -19.81 -23.61 -16.05
CA ALA A 330 -21.27 -23.60 -15.92
C ALA A 330 -21.96 -23.33 -17.26
N GLY A 331 -21.44 -22.38 -18.05
CA GLY A 331 -21.91 -22.09 -19.41
C GLY A 331 -21.75 -23.28 -20.37
N ARG A 332 -20.62 -24.02 -20.28
CA ARG A 332 -20.37 -25.21 -21.10
C ARG A 332 -21.27 -26.39 -20.72
N LEU A 333 -21.55 -26.59 -19.43
CA LEU A 333 -22.47 -27.63 -18.95
C LEU A 333 -23.92 -27.34 -19.37
N ARG A 334 -24.35 -26.07 -19.35
CA ARG A 334 -25.69 -25.66 -19.79
C ARG A 334 -25.93 -25.85 -21.29
N ARG A 335 -24.89 -25.79 -22.13
CA ARG A 335 -25.00 -26.08 -23.59
C ARG A 335 -25.12 -27.57 -23.93
N LYS A 336 -24.87 -28.47 -22.99
CA LYS A 336 -24.93 -29.93 -23.21
C LYS A 336 -26.23 -30.59 -22.75
N ARG A 337 -27.12 -29.84 -22.09
CA ARG A 337 -28.48 -30.28 -21.76
C ARG A 337 -29.46 -29.63 -22.74
#